data_AF-A0A225VE79-F1
#
_entry.id   AF-A0A225VE79-F1
#
_cell.length_a   1.000
_cell.length_b   1.000
_cell.length_c   1.000
_cell.angle_alpha   90.00
_cell.angle_beta   90.00
_cell.angle_gamma   90.00
#
_symmetry.space_group_name_H-M   'P 1'
#
loop_
_entity.id
_entity.type
_entity.pdbx_description
1 polymer ?
#
loop_
_entity_poly.entity_id
_entity_poly.type
_entity_poly.pdbx_seq_one_letter_code
_entity_poly.pdbx_strand_id
1 'polypeptide(L)'
;MQALATQIPCYPPPVVTPISSLKLHQSNAFVISWEDVLAPMSFLAKRVGLQPTRTSLSIAKAAYTQDRYLQQALASVEEEAIEFLRTAVSLGPVFILTDKSVKYMEITCAAFFPRLAHWLAAADLATASHSQQFRVRVVAAPQKFANIMQSSAWLAGLYQQIVKITILEHWVL
;
A
#
# COMPACT_ATOMS: atom_id res chain seq x y z
N MET A 1 -30.40 -29.17 -23.50
CA MET A 1 -29.09 -29.16 -22.83
C MET A 1 -28.99 -27.88 -22.02
N GLN A 2 -29.31 -27.95 -20.72
CA GLN A 2 -29.20 -26.82 -19.79
C GLN A 2 -27.85 -26.92 -19.07
N ALA A 3 -27.08 -25.83 -19.09
CA ALA A 3 -25.83 -25.72 -18.35
C ALA A 3 -26.16 -25.39 -16.89
N LEU A 4 -25.75 -26.28 -15.98
CA LEU A 4 -25.88 -26.13 -14.54
C LEU A 4 -24.78 -25.18 -14.06
N ALA A 5 -25.12 -23.92 -13.75
CA ALA A 5 -24.20 -23.00 -13.11
C ALA A 5 -24.06 -23.38 -11.62
N THR A 6 -22.92 -23.94 -11.24
CA THR A 6 -22.53 -24.17 -9.84
C THR A 6 -22.27 -22.82 -9.16
N GLN A 7 -23.21 -22.39 -8.32
CA GLN A 7 -23.04 -21.22 -7.45
C GLN A 7 -22.00 -21.51 -6.37
N ILE A 8 -20.90 -20.77 -6.39
CA ILE A 8 -19.93 -20.71 -5.29
C ILE A 8 -20.59 -19.88 -4.16
N PRO A 9 -20.63 -20.36 -2.91
CA PRO A 9 -21.22 -19.59 -1.80
C PRO A 9 -20.24 -18.50 -1.36
N CYS A 10 -20.23 -17.37 -2.06
CA CYS A 10 -19.46 -16.19 -1.66
C CYS A 10 -20.41 -15.08 -1.18
N TYR A 11 -20.30 -14.78 0.11
CA TYR A 11 -20.80 -13.60 0.84
C TYR A 11 -22.32 -13.35 0.88
N PRO A 12 -22.90 -13.09 2.07
CA PRO A 12 -24.24 -12.53 2.15
C PRO A 12 -24.26 -11.11 1.57
N PRO A 13 -25.33 -10.71 0.85
CA PRO A 13 -25.45 -9.36 0.31
C PRO A 13 -25.55 -8.34 1.46
N PRO A 14 -24.93 -7.15 1.34
CA PRO A 14 -25.04 -6.12 2.36
C PRO A 14 -26.49 -5.60 2.43
N VAL A 15 -27.07 -5.66 3.63
CA VAL A 15 -28.36 -5.03 3.93
C VAL A 15 -28.14 -3.53 3.97
N VAL A 16 -28.64 -2.82 2.96
CA VAL A 16 -28.56 -1.35 2.88
C VAL A 16 -29.69 -0.75 3.72
N THR A 17 -29.37 -0.31 4.93
CA THR A 17 -30.24 0.61 5.71
C THR A 17 -29.86 2.06 5.40
N PRO A 18 -30.86 2.97 5.24
CA PRO A 18 -30.58 4.37 4.96
C PRO A 18 -30.14 5.07 6.25
N ILE A 19 -28.83 5.21 6.44
CA ILE A 19 -28.24 5.93 7.57
C ILE A 19 -27.85 7.34 7.11
N SER A 20 -28.20 8.32 7.95
CA SER A 20 -28.04 9.76 7.77
C SER A 20 -26.64 10.18 7.29
N SER A 21 -26.63 11.00 6.24
CA SER A 21 -25.48 11.44 5.45
C SER A 21 -24.45 12.35 6.16
N LEU A 22 -24.63 12.64 7.46
CA LEU A 22 -23.82 13.62 8.19
C LEU A 22 -22.77 13.02 9.15
N LYS A 23 -22.74 11.69 9.35
CA LYS A 23 -21.71 10.98 10.15
C LYS A 23 -20.84 10.01 9.35
N LEU A 24 -20.97 9.99 8.01
CA LEU A 24 -20.32 8.97 7.17
C LEU A 24 -18.87 9.29 6.78
N HIS A 25 -18.38 10.51 7.05
CA HIS A 25 -17.02 10.95 6.68
C HIS A 25 -15.91 10.41 7.59
N GLN A 26 -16.23 9.53 8.54
CA GLN A 26 -15.30 9.07 9.58
C GLN A 26 -15.27 7.54 9.70
N SER A 27 -15.52 6.79 8.61
CA SER A 27 -15.55 5.32 8.66
C SER A 27 -14.72 4.65 7.56
N ASN A 28 -13.93 5.41 6.82
CA ASN A 28 -13.15 4.89 5.70
C ASN A 28 -11.69 4.69 6.12
N ALA A 29 -11.15 3.50 5.85
CA ALA A 29 -9.72 3.24 5.87
C ALA A 29 -9.29 2.89 4.44
N PHE A 30 -8.14 3.42 4.02
CA PHE A 30 -7.57 3.15 2.71
C PHE A 30 -6.49 2.09 2.86
N VAL A 31 -6.60 1.01 2.09
CA VAL A 31 -5.58 -0.02 2.04
C VAL A 31 -5.03 -0.07 0.62
N ILE A 32 -3.74 0.22 0.48
CA ILE A 32 -3.12 0.52 -0.80
C ILE A 32 -1.90 -0.38 -0.96
N SER A 33 -1.81 -1.09 -2.10
CA SER A 33 -0.64 -1.89 -2.41
C SER A 33 0.57 -0.99 -2.72
N TRP A 34 1.75 -1.38 -2.28
CA TRP A 34 3.00 -0.80 -2.73
C TRP A 34 3.32 -1.28 -4.15
N GLU A 35 3.31 -2.60 -4.34
CA GLU A 35 3.66 -3.24 -5.61
C GLU A 35 2.63 -2.90 -6.70
N ASP A 36 3.13 -2.27 -7.76
CA ASP A 36 2.43 -1.92 -9.01
C ASP A 36 1.17 -1.05 -8.84
N VAL A 37 1.02 -0.41 -7.68
CA VAL A 37 -0.01 0.62 -7.42
C VAL A 37 0.66 1.94 -7.05
N LEU A 38 1.48 1.97 -6.00
CA LEU A 38 2.26 3.18 -5.64
C LEU A 38 3.61 3.23 -6.36
N ALA A 39 4.22 2.07 -6.57
CA ALA A 39 5.52 1.95 -7.21
C ALA A 39 5.49 0.85 -8.29
N PRO A 40 5.97 1.11 -9.51
CA PRO A 40 5.98 0.17 -10.62
C PRO A 40 7.10 -0.88 -10.46
N MET A 41 7.04 -1.67 -9.39
CA MET A 41 8.08 -2.61 -8.98
C MET A 41 8.30 -3.72 -10.00
N SER A 42 7.24 -4.24 -10.63
CA SER A 42 7.37 -5.25 -11.70
C SER A 42 8.04 -4.67 -12.94
N PHE A 43 7.80 -3.39 -13.23
CA PHE A 43 8.49 -2.70 -14.31
C PHE A 43 9.97 -2.50 -13.98
N LEU A 44 10.33 -2.08 -12.76
CA LEU A 44 11.73 -1.97 -12.34
C LEU A 44 12.45 -3.32 -12.35
N ALA A 45 11.78 -4.40 -11.95
CA ALA A 45 12.32 -5.74 -12.03
C ALA A 45 12.67 -6.14 -13.47
N LYS A 46 11.83 -5.78 -14.44
CA LYS A 46 12.04 -6.07 -15.87
C LYS A 46 13.04 -5.12 -16.54
N ARG A 47 12.96 -3.82 -16.24
CA ARG A 47 13.70 -2.76 -16.93
C ARG A 47 15.14 -2.63 -16.46
N VAL A 48 15.36 -2.73 -15.14
CA VAL A 48 16.69 -2.53 -14.53
C VAL A 48 17.16 -3.76 -13.75
N GLY A 49 16.45 -4.89 -13.85
CA GLY A 49 16.84 -6.14 -13.20
C GLY A 49 16.72 -6.10 -11.67
N LEU A 50 15.81 -5.27 -11.13
CA LEU A 50 15.64 -5.11 -9.69
C LEU A 50 15.16 -6.42 -9.04
N GLN A 51 15.91 -6.89 -8.05
CA GLN A 51 15.66 -8.09 -7.24
C GLN A 51 16.00 -7.80 -5.77
N PRO A 52 15.48 -8.59 -4.82
CA PRO A 52 15.75 -8.42 -3.39
C PRO A 52 17.13 -8.93 -2.97
N THR A 53 18.18 -8.53 -3.69
CA THR A 53 19.58 -8.81 -3.35
C THR A 53 20.40 -7.52 -3.43
N ARG A 54 21.44 -7.41 -2.57
CA ARG A 54 22.29 -6.21 -2.52
C ARG A 54 22.95 -5.91 -3.86
N THR A 55 23.46 -6.95 -4.52
CA THR A 55 24.13 -6.84 -5.83
C THR A 55 23.17 -6.37 -6.91
N SER A 56 21.98 -6.95 -6.98
CA SER A 56 20.96 -6.52 -7.94
C SER A 56 20.55 -5.07 -7.69
N LEU A 57 20.36 -4.66 -6.43
CA LEU A 57 20.00 -3.29 -6.11
C LEU A 57 21.06 -2.28 -6.55
N SER A 58 22.35 -2.59 -6.35
CA SER A 58 23.43 -1.71 -6.84
C SER A 58 23.47 -1.58 -8.36
N ILE A 59 23.25 -2.70 -9.08
CA ILE A 59 23.23 -2.73 -10.53
C ILE A 59 22.02 -1.94 -11.06
N ALA A 60 20.84 -2.19 -10.49
CA ALA A 60 19.61 -1.50 -10.85
C ALA A 60 19.70 0.01 -10.60
N LYS A 61 20.32 0.43 -9.48
CA LYS A 61 20.57 1.84 -9.19
C LYS A 61 21.53 2.47 -10.21
N ALA A 62 22.62 1.77 -10.56
CA ALA A 62 23.55 2.26 -11.58
C ALA A 62 22.86 2.43 -12.95
N ALA A 63 22.08 1.43 -13.39
CA ALA A 63 21.30 1.51 -14.62
C ALA A 63 20.29 2.67 -14.59
N TYR A 64 19.59 2.85 -13.47
CA TYR A 64 18.69 3.98 -13.26
C TYR A 64 19.39 5.33 -13.36
N THR A 65 20.57 5.50 -12.76
CA THR A 65 21.32 6.77 -12.82
C THR A 65 21.81 7.13 -14.23
N GLN A 66 21.90 6.15 -15.13
CA GLN A 66 22.33 6.35 -16.51
C GLN A 66 21.16 6.61 -17.48
N ASP A 67 19.93 6.26 -17.12
CA ASP A 67 18.74 6.41 -17.97
C ASP A 67 17.92 7.65 -17.55
N ARG A 68 18.12 8.77 -18.24
CA ARG A 68 17.39 10.03 -17.96
C ARG A 68 15.89 9.92 -18.21
N TYR A 69 15.48 9.15 -19.21
CA TYR A 69 14.05 8.98 -19.52
C TYR A 69 13.37 8.22 -18.40
N LEU A 70 14.01 7.17 -17.90
CA LEU A 70 13.53 6.42 -16.74
C LEU A 70 13.44 7.31 -15.50
N GLN A 71 14.44 8.15 -15.21
CA GLN A 71 14.40 9.11 -14.10
C GLN A 71 13.20 10.05 -14.20
N GLN A 72 12.97 10.63 -15.37
CA GLN A 72 11.84 11.54 -15.57
C GLN A 72 10.50 10.82 -15.41
N ALA A 73 10.37 9.61 -15.97
CA ALA A 73 9.16 8.81 -15.84
C ALA A 73 8.88 8.44 -14.37
N LEU A 74 9.89 7.98 -13.62
CA LEU A 74 9.71 7.63 -12.22
C LEU A 74 9.44 8.86 -11.34
N ALA A 75 10.04 10.02 -11.64
CA ALA A 75 9.76 11.26 -10.92
C ALA A 75 8.30 11.73 -11.12
N SER A 76 7.72 11.52 -12.31
CA SER A 76 6.30 11.79 -12.56
C SER A 76 5.40 10.81 -11.79
N VAL A 77 5.71 9.51 -11.81
CA VAL A 77 4.99 8.50 -11.02
C VAL A 77 5.06 8.81 -9.53
N GLU A 78 6.22 9.25 -9.05
CA GLU A 78 6.44 9.64 -7.67
C GLU A 78 5.55 10.82 -7.24
N GLU A 79 5.41 11.82 -8.10
CA GLU A 79 4.58 12.99 -7.84
C GLU A 79 3.10 12.61 -7.68
N GLU A 80 2.58 11.82 -8.62
CA GLU A 80 1.22 11.29 -8.60
C GLU A 80 0.97 10.41 -7.36
N ALA A 81 1.93 9.55 -7.00
CA ALA A 81 1.83 8.70 -5.81
C ALA A 81 1.74 9.53 -4.52
N ILE A 82 2.54 10.59 -4.40
CA ILE A 82 2.50 11.50 -3.25
C ILE A 82 1.17 12.24 -3.19
N GLU A 83 0.66 12.75 -4.31
CA GLU A 83 -0.63 13.45 -4.36
C GLU A 83 -1.80 12.53 -4.01
N PHE A 84 -1.79 11.31 -4.54
CA PHE A 84 -2.75 10.27 -4.20
C PHE A 84 -2.74 9.97 -2.71
N LEU A 85 -1.56 9.77 -2.11
CA LEU A 85 -1.44 9.49 -0.67
C LEU A 85 -1.86 10.67 0.19
N ARG A 86 -1.54 11.92 -0.19
CA ARG A 86 -2.03 13.12 0.52
C ARG A 86 -3.54 13.20 0.51
N THR A 87 -4.15 12.94 -0.64
CA THR A 87 -5.61 12.91 -0.78
C THR A 87 -6.21 11.82 0.11
N ALA A 88 -5.66 10.59 0.05
CA ALA A 88 -6.13 9.49 0.89
C ALA A 88 -6.03 9.79 2.39
N VAL A 89 -4.90 10.36 2.85
CA VAL A 89 -4.71 10.75 4.25
C VAL A 89 -5.71 11.81 4.72
N SER A 90 -6.08 12.76 3.83
CA SER A 90 -7.11 13.77 4.16
C SER A 90 -8.51 13.17 4.35
N LEU A 91 -8.75 11.98 3.82
CA LEU A 91 -10.04 11.28 3.86
C LEU A 91 -10.11 10.18 4.92
N GLY A 92 -8.97 9.73 5.46
CA GLY A 92 -8.93 8.68 6.48
C GLY A 92 -7.54 8.07 6.69
N PRO A 93 -7.40 7.11 7.63
CA PRO A 93 -6.18 6.36 7.82
C PRO A 93 -5.80 5.55 6.57
N VAL A 94 -4.50 5.54 6.27
CA VAL A 94 -3.91 4.86 5.12
C VAL A 94 -2.98 3.74 5.58
N PHE A 95 -3.19 2.55 5.03
CA PHE A 95 -2.36 1.37 5.23
C PHE A 95 -1.70 1.00 3.91
N ILE A 96 -0.38 1.12 3.83
CA ILE A 96 0.40 0.73 2.67
C ILE A 96 0.84 -0.72 2.86
N LEU A 97 0.41 -1.61 1.98
CA LEU A 97 0.76 -3.03 2.04
C LEU A 97 1.94 -3.31 1.13
N THR A 98 2.91 -4.09 1.61
CA THR A 98 3.98 -4.63 0.76
C THR A 98 4.09 -6.13 0.92
N ASP A 99 4.22 -6.82 -0.20
CA ASP A 99 4.51 -8.26 -0.27
C ASP A 99 5.98 -8.58 0.06
N LYS A 100 6.81 -7.57 0.25
CA LYS A 100 8.22 -7.66 0.63
C LYS A 100 8.41 -7.20 2.08
N SER A 101 9.65 -7.27 2.56
CA SER A 101 9.95 -6.70 3.87
C SER A 101 9.90 -5.16 3.81
N VAL A 102 9.48 -4.52 4.91
CA VAL A 102 9.50 -3.04 5.05
C VAL A 102 10.88 -2.50 4.68
N LYS A 103 11.95 -3.14 5.18
CA LYS A 103 13.33 -2.75 4.87
C LYS A 103 13.64 -2.76 3.37
N TYR A 104 13.13 -3.74 2.62
CA TYR A 104 13.32 -3.76 1.17
C TYR A 104 12.55 -2.62 0.49
N MET A 105 11.30 -2.40 0.92
CA MET A 105 10.49 -1.28 0.45
C MET A 105 11.17 0.07 0.71
N GLU A 106 11.67 0.32 1.92
CA GLU A 106 12.37 1.56 2.28
C GLU A 106 13.63 1.80 1.43
N ILE A 107 14.46 0.77 1.26
CA ILE A 107 15.71 0.89 0.49
C ILE A 107 15.40 1.14 -0.99
N THR A 108 14.41 0.45 -1.56
CA THR A 108 14.02 0.65 -2.96
C THR A 108 13.31 1.97 -3.18
N CYS A 109 12.42 2.37 -2.26
CA CYS A 109 11.79 3.68 -2.25
C CYS A 109 12.86 4.79 -2.21
N ALA A 110 13.82 4.75 -1.29
CA ALA A 110 14.89 5.75 -1.23
C ALA A 110 15.79 5.77 -2.47
N ALA A 111 15.93 4.65 -3.18
CA ALA A 111 16.78 4.55 -4.37
C ALA A 111 16.11 5.09 -5.64
N PHE A 112 14.81 4.84 -5.82
CA PHE A 112 14.08 5.13 -7.07
C PHE A 112 13.01 6.22 -6.92
N PHE A 113 12.53 6.46 -5.70
CA PHE A 113 11.47 7.39 -5.32
C PHE A 113 11.87 8.18 -4.05
N PRO A 114 12.92 9.03 -4.11
CA PRO A 114 13.47 9.71 -2.93
C PRO A 114 12.53 10.74 -2.29
N ARG A 115 11.68 11.45 -3.04
CA ARG A 115 10.66 12.36 -2.49
C ARG A 115 9.59 11.58 -1.74
N LEU A 116 9.15 10.44 -2.27
CA LEU A 116 8.16 9.57 -1.64
C LEU A 116 8.73 8.93 -0.38
N ALA A 117 9.99 8.49 -0.41
CA ALA A 117 10.68 7.98 0.78
C ALA A 117 10.73 9.03 1.90
N HIS A 118 11.07 10.27 1.56
CA HIS A 118 11.07 11.37 2.51
C HIS A 118 9.66 11.66 3.06
N TRP A 119 8.65 11.67 2.18
CA TRP A 119 7.26 11.89 2.58
C TRP A 119 6.76 10.80 3.53
N LEU A 120 7.04 9.53 3.24
CA LEU A 120 6.68 8.40 4.10
C LEU A 120 7.39 8.46 5.45
N ALA A 121 8.67 8.81 5.49
CA ALA A 121 9.41 8.99 6.74
C ALA A 121 8.83 10.14 7.60
N ALA A 122 8.45 11.26 6.97
CA ALA A 122 7.78 12.36 7.67
C ALA A 122 6.40 11.94 8.20
N ALA A 123 5.63 11.16 7.42
CA ALA A 123 4.33 10.65 7.83
C ALA A 123 4.42 9.67 9.00
N ASP A 124 5.46 8.83 9.05
CA ASP A 124 5.71 7.90 10.15
C ASP A 124 6.07 8.65 11.46
N LEU A 125 6.94 9.65 11.38
CA LEU A 125 7.28 10.53 12.53
C LEU A 125 6.05 11.30 13.05
N ALA A 126 5.21 11.79 12.13
CA ALA A 126 3.96 12.46 12.48
C ALA A 126 2.96 11.50 13.16
N THR A 127 2.92 10.23 12.73
CA THR A 127 2.13 9.18 13.37
C THR A 127 2.64 8.88 14.79
N ALA A 128 3.97 8.77 14.97
CA ALA A 128 4.59 8.50 16.26
C ALA A 128 4.41 9.63 17.29
N SER A 129 4.34 10.88 16.82
CA SER A 129 4.11 12.06 17.66
C SER A 129 2.63 12.33 17.97
N HIS A 130 1.73 11.41 17.61
CA HIS A 130 0.26 11.58 17.73
C HIS A 130 -0.29 12.85 17.07
N SER A 131 0.44 13.42 16.11
CA SER A 131 -0.07 14.54 15.32
C SER A 131 -1.17 14.01 14.40
N GLN A 132 -2.38 14.59 14.49
CA GLN A 132 -3.55 14.14 13.72
C GLN A 132 -3.38 14.23 12.19
N GLN A 133 -2.27 14.78 11.71
CA GLN A 133 -2.10 15.21 10.33
C GLN A 133 -1.65 14.09 9.37
N PHE A 134 -1.01 13.02 9.89
CA PHE A 134 -0.62 11.87 9.09
C PHE A 134 -0.96 10.58 9.81
N ARG A 135 -1.83 9.76 9.20
CA ARG A 135 -2.16 8.40 9.66
C ARG A 135 -1.76 7.41 8.57
N VAL A 136 -0.47 7.31 8.28
CA VAL A 136 0.05 6.35 7.29
C VAL A 136 0.78 5.25 8.03
N ARG A 137 0.41 3.99 7.78
CA ARG A 137 1.10 2.82 8.35
C ARG A 137 1.53 1.89 7.23
N VAL A 138 2.80 1.50 7.23
CA VAL A 138 3.33 0.50 6.30
C VAL A 138 3.21 -0.88 6.96
N VAL A 139 2.60 -1.84 6.26
CA VAL A 139 2.43 -3.21 6.72
C VAL A 139 3.05 -4.15 5.70
N ALA A 140 4.03 -4.93 6.15
CA ALA A 140 4.68 -5.94 5.32
C ALA A 140 4.11 -7.34 5.56
N ALA A 141 4.18 -8.17 4.52
CA ALA A 141 3.99 -9.60 4.65
C ALA A 141 5.01 -10.17 5.67
N PRO A 142 4.57 -11.00 6.64
CA PRO A 142 5.46 -11.55 7.67
C PRO A 142 6.51 -12.49 7.07
N GLN A 143 6.18 -13.11 5.93
CA GLN A 143 7.04 -14.02 5.21
C GLN A 143 6.62 -14.11 3.73
N LYS A 144 7.49 -14.68 2.91
CA LYS A 144 7.11 -15.07 1.54
C LYS A 144 6.09 -16.20 1.61
N PHE A 145 4.93 -15.99 1.01
CA PHE A 145 3.89 -17.02 0.95
C PHE A 145 4.24 -18.11 -0.06
N ALA A 146 3.98 -19.37 0.30
CA ALA A 146 4.23 -20.52 -0.59
C ALA A 146 3.16 -20.65 -1.68
N ASN A 147 1.94 -20.16 -1.42
CA ASN A 147 0.81 -20.22 -2.33
C ASN A 147 -0.18 -19.08 -2.06
N ILE A 148 -1.14 -18.92 -2.97
CA ILE A 148 -2.17 -17.88 -2.93
C ILE A 148 -3.03 -18.01 -1.67
N MET A 149 -3.36 -19.23 -1.25
CA MET A 149 -4.21 -19.47 -0.07
C MET A 149 -3.60 -18.86 1.20
N GLN A 150 -2.30 -19.03 1.43
CA GLN A 150 -1.61 -18.43 2.57
C GLN A 150 -1.62 -16.90 2.52
N SER A 151 -1.39 -16.33 1.33
CA SER A 151 -1.45 -14.88 1.11
C SER A 151 -2.86 -14.33 1.37
N SER A 152 -3.89 -14.98 0.82
CA SER A 152 -5.30 -14.58 1.03
C SER A 152 -5.73 -14.69 2.49
N ALA A 153 -5.30 -15.74 3.20
CA ALA A 153 -5.60 -15.89 4.63
C ALA A 153 -4.95 -14.77 5.46
N TRP A 154 -3.70 -14.42 5.16
CA TRP A 154 -3.03 -13.28 5.78
C TRP A 154 -3.74 -11.96 5.49
N LEU A 155 -4.07 -11.68 4.22
CA LEU A 155 -4.80 -10.47 3.83
C LEU A 155 -6.15 -10.36 4.54
N ALA A 156 -6.91 -11.47 4.62
CA ALA A 156 -8.18 -11.48 5.34
C ALA A 156 -8.00 -11.14 6.83
N GLY A 157 -6.99 -11.73 7.49
CA GLY A 157 -6.67 -11.41 8.89
C GLY A 157 -6.24 -9.95 9.07
N LEU A 158 -5.45 -9.43 8.14
CA LEU A 158 -5.01 -8.03 8.15
C LEU A 158 -6.18 -7.07 7.99
N TYR A 159 -7.08 -7.30 7.03
CA TYR A 159 -8.27 -6.47 6.85
C TYR A 159 -9.16 -6.49 8.09
N GLN A 160 -9.34 -7.65 8.73
CA GLN A 160 -10.08 -7.73 10.00
C GLN A 160 -9.41 -6.90 11.11
N GLN A 161 -8.08 -6.90 11.19
CA GLN A 161 -7.35 -6.07 12.16
C GLN A 161 -7.49 -4.58 11.85
N ILE A 162 -7.36 -4.18 10.58
CA ILE A 162 -7.55 -2.79 10.15
C ILE A 162 -8.95 -2.31 10.53
N VAL A 163 -10.00 -3.08 10.21
CA VAL A 163 -11.38 -2.75 10.58
C VAL A 163 -11.52 -2.59 12.10
N LYS A 164 -10.94 -3.50 12.89
CA LYS A 164 -10.96 -3.39 14.36
C LYS A 164 -10.28 -2.11 14.84
N ILE A 165 -9.10 -1.78 14.32
CA ILE A 165 -8.35 -0.57 14.71
C ILE A 165 -9.13 0.68 14.33
N THR A 166 -9.62 0.76 13.10
CA THR A 166 -10.36 1.93 12.60
C THR A 166 -11.66 2.14 13.37
N ILE A 167 -12.38 1.08 13.72
CA ILE A 167 -13.60 1.20 14.54
C ILE A 167 -13.24 1.59 15.98
N LEU A 168 -12.27 0.92 16.61
CA LEU A 168 -11.93 1.16 18.02
C LEU A 168 -11.33 2.54 18.28
N GLU A 169 -10.49 3.06 17.38
CA GLU A 169 -9.99 4.45 17.47
C GLU A 169 -11.13 5.48 17.42
N HIS A 170 -12.31 5.12 16.89
CA HIS A 170 -13.49 5.97 16.83
C HIS A 170 -14.36 5.98 18.08
N TRP A 171 -14.26 4.97 18.97
CA TRP A 171 -15.10 4.84 20.17
C TRP A 171 -14.43 5.32 21.48
N VAL A 172 -13.20 5.87 21.40
CA VAL A 172 -12.43 6.35 22.57
C VAL A 172 -12.50 7.88 22.72
N LEU A 173 -13.45 8.55 22.04
CA LEU A 173 -13.77 9.97 22.24
C LEU A 173 -15.09 10.15 23.00
#